data_AF-A0A838KZL4-F1
#
_entry.id   AF-A0A838KZL4-F1
#
_cell.length_a   1.000
_cell.length_b   1.000
_cell.length_c   1.000
_cell.angle_alpha   90.00
_cell.angle_beta   90.00
_cell.angle_gamma   90.00
#
_symmetry.space_group_name_H-M   'P 1'
#
loop_
_entity.id
_entity.type
_entity.pdbx_description
1 polymer ?
#
loop_
_entity_poly.entity_id
_entity_poly.type
_entity_poly.pdbx_seq_one_letter_code
_entity_poly.pdbx_strand_id
1 'polypeptide(L)'
;MAGYLPKEWNGKRVAVRFARGRGFDARLVDNNAGGITVEAIKEEGAEEDHARSAFVPWAAVRYIQLLEEPSERQRARPKGTAAKKPEDPAP
;
A
#
# COMPACT_ATOMS: atom_id res chain seq x y z
N MET A 1 4.63 8.85 19.64
CA MET A 1 4.37 7.65 18.82
C MET A 1 5.01 7.90 17.47
N ALA A 2 6.00 7.10 17.08
CA ALA A 2 6.55 7.22 15.75
C ALA A 2 5.47 6.76 14.75
N GLY A 3 5.04 7.67 13.89
CA GLY A 3 3.94 7.43 12.94
C GLY A 3 4.39 6.45 11.88
N TYR A 4 4.20 5.16 12.13
CA TYR A 4 4.43 4.12 11.14
C TYR A 4 3.14 3.35 10.95
N LEU A 5 2.71 3.23 9.70
CA LEU A 5 1.65 2.29 9.33
C LEU A 5 2.27 0.91 9.11
N PRO A 6 1.51 -0.18 9.35
CA PRO A 6 1.98 -1.53 9.04
C PRO A 6 2.38 -1.62 7.57
N LYS A 7 3.49 -2.30 7.27
CA LYS A 7 4.00 -2.45 5.90
C LYS A 7 2.97 -3.12 4.98
N GLU A 8 2.07 -3.93 5.53
CA GLU A 8 0.99 -4.55 4.77
C GLU A 8 -0.01 -3.52 4.21
N TRP A 9 0.02 -2.25 4.61
CA TRP A 9 -0.86 -1.21 4.05
C TRP A 9 -0.32 -0.63 2.76
N ASN A 10 0.98 -0.80 2.46
CA ASN A 10 1.57 -0.29 1.22
C ASN A 10 0.91 -0.97 0.01
N GLY A 11 0.60 -0.19 -1.00
CA GLY A 11 -0.15 -0.59 -2.19
C GLY A 11 -1.66 -0.69 -1.99
N LYS A 12 -2.20 -0.40 -0.80
CA LYS A 12 -3.66 -0.47 -0.53
C LYS A 12 -4.33 0.89 -0.56
N ARG A 13 -5.65 0.88 -0.79
CA ARG A 13 -6.49 2.07 -0.70
C ARG A 13 -6.69 2.46 0.76
N VAL A 14 -6.44 3.74 1.06
CA VAL A 14 -6.60 4.34 2.38
C VAL A 14 -7.41 5.63 2.28
N ALA A 15 -8.22 5.92 3.29
CA ALA A 15 -8.79 7.24 3.51
C ALA A 15 -7.87 8.03 4.44
N VAL A 16 -7.30 9.12 3.93
CA VAL A 16 -6.47 10.04 4.70
C VAL A 16 -7.37 11.17 5.21
N ARG A 17 -7.49 11.30 6.53
CA ARG A 17 -8.27 12.37 7.14
C ARG A 17 -7.36 13.38 7.78
N PHE A 18 -7.45 14.64 7.36
CA PHE A 18 -6.61 15.71 7.85
C PHE A 18 -7.08 16.24 9.21
N ALA A 19 -6.14 16.82 9.96
CA ALA A 19 -6.42 17.57 11.18
C ALA A 19 -7.29 18.80 10.90
N ARG A 20 -7.18 19.37 9.70
CA ARG A 20 -8.00 20.49 9.21
C ARG A 20 -8.41 20.25 7.76
N GLY A 21 -9.65 20.57 7.43
CA GLY A 21 -10.17 20.43 6.07
C GLY A 21 -10.70 19.02 5.73
N ARG A 22 -11.06 18.83 4.46
CA ARG A 22 -11.61 17.57 3.95
C ARG A 22 -10.47 16.61 3.59
N GLY A 23 -10.55 15.38 4.09
CA GLY A 23 -9.64 14.30 3.70
C GLY A 23 -9.96 13.71 2.34
N PHE A 24 -9.13 12.79 1.87
CA PHE A 24 -9.26 12.17 0.54
C PHE A 24 -8.87 10.69 0.57
N ASP A 25 -9.34 9.97 -0.45
CA ASP A 25 -8.96 8.58 -0.68
C ASP A 25 -7.73 8.52 -1.58
N ALA A 26 -6.79 7.67 -1.23
CA ALA A 26 -5.54 7.53 -1.95
C ALA A 26 -5.00 6.12 -1.82
N ARG A 27 -4.02 5.76 -2.65
CA ARG A 27 -3.25 4.54 -2.49
C ARG A 27 -2.01 4.83 -1.65
N LEU A 28 -1.79 4.10 -0.56
CA LEU A 28 -0.57 4.25 0.23
C LEU A 28 0.61 3.67 -0.56
N VAL A 29 1.66 4.46 -0.79
CA VAL A 29 2.89 4.01 -1.44
C VAL A 29 3.89 3.58 -0.38
N ASP A 30 4.15 4.47 0.57
CA ASP A 30 5.13 4.28 1.61
C ASP A 30 4.83 5.15 2.84
N ASN A 31 5.47 4.86 3.96
CA ASN A 31 5.40 5.69 5.15
C ASN A 31 6.74 5.72 5.91
N ASN A 32 7.04 6.86 6.53
CA ASN A 32 8.26 7.07 7.29
C ASN A 32 7.99 7.95 8.53
N ALA A 33 9.04 8.28 9.29
CA ALA A 33 8.91 9.05 10.52
C ALA A 33 8.28 10.44 10.33
N GLY A 34 8.33 11.01 9.12
CA GLY A 34 7.79 12.33 8.79
C GLY A 34 6.37 12.31 8.24
N GLY A 35 5.92 11.23 7.61
CA GLY A 35 4.60 11.18 6.99
C GLY A 35 4.33 9.95 6.13
N ILE A 36 3.36 10.08 5.23
CA ILE A 36 2.99 9.09 4.22
C ILE A 36 3.24 9.63 2.82
N THR A 37 3.58 8.74 1.90
CA THR A 37 3.53 9.00 0.46
C THR A 37 2.32 8.29 -0.10
N VAL A 38 1.49 8.99 -0.86
CA VAL A 38 0.25 8.45 -1.43
C VAL A 38 0.10 8.81 -2.91
N GLU A 39 -0.58 7.95 -3.66
CA GLU A 39 -1.00 8.23 -5.04
C GLU A 39 -2.49 8.55 -5.06
N ALA A 40 -2.86 9.63 -5.75
CA ALA A 40 -4.27 9.98 -5.94
C ALA A 40 -4.98 8.92 -6.78
N ILE A 41 -6.17 8.52 -6.33
CA ILE A 41 -7.06 7.64 -7.10
C ILE A 41 -7.92 8.55 -7.97
N LYS A 42 -7.72 8.54 -9.29
CA LYS A 42 -8.61 9.24 -10.22
C LYS A 42 -9.97 8.52 -10.20
N GLU A 43 -11.06 9.27 -9.94
CA GLU A 43 -12.39 8.84 -10.35
C GLU A 43 -12.48 8.89 -11.89
N GLU A 44 -13.13 7.90 -12.49
CA GLU A 44 -13.21 7.72 -13.96
C GLU A 44 -13.63 9.02 -14.67
N GLY A 45 -12.77 9.54 -15.56
CA GLY A 45 -13.13 10.63 -16.47
C GLY A 45 -12.03 11.65 -16.79
N ALA A 46 -10.88 11.65 -16.10
CA ALA A 46 -9.80 12.58 -16.41
C ALA A 46 -8.70 11.91 -17.25
N GLU A 47 -8.68 12.25 -18.54
CA GLU A 47 -7.61 11.93 -19.51
C GLU A 47 -6.20 12.10 -18.91
N GLU A 48 -5.31 11.26 -19.45
CA GLU A 48 -3.87 11.13 -19.21
C GLU A 48 -3.22 12.23 -18.36
N ASP A 49 -2.78 11.87 -17.16
CA ASP A 49 -1.71 12.59 -16.47
C ASP A 49 -1.23 11.66 -15.35
N HIS A 50 0.06 11.32 -15.38
CA HIS A 50 0.79 10.45 -14.47
C HIS A 50 0.22 10.41 -13.05
N ALA A 51 0.10 9.22 -12.45
CA ALA A 51 -0.30 9.05 -11.05
C ALA A 51 0.59 9.94 -10.16
N ARG A 52 0.09 11.13 -9.77
CA ARG A 52 0.88 12.09 -9.01
C ARG A 52 0.98 11.56 -7.59
N SER A 53 2.19 11.14 -7.23
CA SER A 53 2.55 10.84 -5.85
C SER A 53 2.63 12.15 -5.05
N ALA A 54 2.06 12.15 -3.85
CA ALA A 54 2.08 13.28 -2.93
C ALA A 54 2.55 12.83 -1.55
N PHE A 55 3.41 13.64 -0.92
CA PHE A 55 3.81 13.43 0.47
C PHE A 55 2.90 14.21 1.42
N VAL A 56 2.43 13.54 2.46
CA VAL A 56 1.56 14.11 3.49
C VAL A 56 2.24 13.96 4.86
N PRO A 57 2.58 15.07 5.54
CA PRO A 57 3.23 15.00 6.84
C PRO A 57 2.27 14.57 7.95
N TRP A 58 2.77 13.86 8.96
CA TRP A 58 1.95 13.42 10.11
C TRP A 58 1.26 14.57 10.83
N ALA A 59 1.88 15.75 10.87
CA ALA A 59 1.30 16.95 11.47
C ALA A 59 -0.01 17.39 10.80
N ALA A 60 -0.22 17.03 9.53
CA ALA A 60 -1.46 17.33 8.81
C ALA A 60 -2.51 16.21 8.98
N VAL A 61 -2.13 15.02 9.43
CA VAL A 61 -3.00 13.83 9.50
C VAL A 61 -3.66 13.73 10.87
N ARG A 62 -4.98 13.55 10.87
CA ARG A 62 -5.76 13.20 12.07
C ARG A 62 -5.81 11.70 12.29
N TYR A 63 -6.16 10.96 11.23
CA TYR A 63 -6.14 9.50 11.20
C TYR A 63 -6.14 8.99 9.77
N ILE A 64 -5.74 7.73 9.61
CA ILE A 64 -5.74 7.02 8.33
C ILE A 64 -6.55 5.74 8.52
N GLN A 65 -7.45 5.46 7.60
CA GLN A 65 -8.28 4.27 7.62
C GLN A 65 -7.99 3.42 6.38
N LEU A 66 -7.72 2.14 6.58
CA LEU A 66 -7.60 1.18 5.48
C LEU A 66 -8.99 0.93 4.87
N LEU A 67 -9.12 1.11 3.56
CA LEU A 67 -10.38 0.91 2.84
C LEU A 67 -10.41 -0.41 2.07
N GLU A 68 -9.25 -0.93 1.66
CA GLU A 68 -9.14 -2.25 1.06
C GLU A 68 -8.67 -3.25 2.11
N GLU A 69 -9.51 -4.24 2.43
CA GLU A 69 -9.13 -5.37 3.29
C GLU A 69 -7.88 -6.05 2.72
N PRO A 70 -6.98 -6.61 3.56
CA PRO A 70 -5.78 -7.28 3.09
C PRO A 70 -6.15 -8.38 2.10
N SER A 71 -6.01 -8.09 0.80
CA SER A 71 -6.23 -9.08 -0.23
C SER A 71 -5.20 -10.19 -0.01
N GLU A 72 -5.69 -11.38 0.36
CA GLU A 72 -4.89 -12.59 0.65
C GLU A 72 -3.99 -13.02 -0.53
N ARG A 73 -4.09 -12.35 -1.68
CA ARG A 73 -3.36 -12.62 -2.92
C ARG A 73 -1.87 -12.29 -2.87
N GLN A 74 -1.36 -11.63 -1.83
CA GLN A 74 0.08 -11.34 -1.74
C GLN A 74 0.92 -12.48 -1.12
N ARG A 75 0.30 -13.59 -0.69
CA ARG A 75 1.02 -14.81 -0.26
C ARG A 75 1.43 -15.75 -1.41
N ALA A 76 1.16 -15.41 -2.66
CA ALA A 76 1.59 -16.21 -3.81
C ALA A 76 3.00 -15.80 -4.31
N ARG A 77 4.01 -15.84 -3.44
CA ARG A 77 5.40 -16.15 -3.86
C ARG A 77 6.32 -16.39 -2.66
N PRO A 78 6.63 -17.66 -2.36
CA PRO A 78 8.00 -18.05 -2.21
C PRO A 78 8.58 -18.32 -3.60
N LYS A 79 9.48 -17.46 -4.08
CA LYS A 79 10.52 -17.89 -5.03
C LYS A 79 11.44 -18.83 -4.23
N GLY A 80 11.04 -20.10 -4.16
CA GLY A 80 11.87 -21.17 -3.60
C GLY A 80 12.89 -21.62 -4.63
N THR A 81 14.11 -21.10 -4.49
CA THR A 81 15.31 -21.71 -5.07
C THR A 81 15.64 -22.96 -4.23
N ALA A 82 15.59 -24.18 -4.78
CA ALA A 82 16.37 -25.33 -4.29
C ALA A 82 16.29 -26.53 -5.25
N ALA A 83 17.39 -27.27 -5.28
CA ALA A 83 17.73 -28.34 -6.20
C ALA A 83 17.32 -29.76 -5.73
N LYS A 84 17.47 -30.72 -6.67
CA LYS A 84 17.69 -32.19 -6.58
C LYS A 84 16.50 -33.17 -6.78
N LYS A 85 16.68 -33.99 -7.84
CA LYS A 85 16.23 -35.40 -8.10
C LYS A 85 16.44 -36.34 -6.88
N PRO A 86 16.01 -37.63 -6.86
CA PRO A 86 15.41 -38.49 -7.92
C PRO A 86 14.13 -39.26 -7.47
N GLU A 87 13.40 -39.88 -8.39
CA GLU A 87 12.46 -40.95 -8.02
C GLU A 87 12.53 -42.08 -9.06
N ASP A 88 13.04 -43.22 -8.60
CA ASP A 88 12.86 -44.55 -9.20
C ASP A 88 11.53 -45.10 -8.68
N PRO A 89 10.78 -45.87 -9.47
CA PRO A 89 10.58 -47.25 -9.00
C PRO A 89 10.57 -48.31 -10.12
N ALA A 90 11.29 -49.41 -9.86
CA ALA A 90 11.07 -50.74 -10.44
C ALA A 90 9.63 -51.27 -10.10
N PRO A 91 9.07 -52.24 -10.85
CA PRO A 91 9.60 -53.61 -10.96
C PRO A 91 9.88 -54.11 -12.38
#